data_AF-A0A6J1WQ87-F1
#
_entry.id   AF-A0A6J1WQ87-F1
#
_cell.length_a   1.000
_cell.length_b   1.000
_cell.length_c   1.000
_cell.angle_alpha   90.00
_cell.angle_beta   90.00
_cell.angle_gamma   90.00
#
_symmetry.space_group_name_H-M   'P 1'
#
loop_
_entity.id
_entity.type
_entity.pdbx_description
1 polymer ?
#
loop_
_entity_poly.entity_id
_entity_poly.type
_entity_poly.pdbx_seq_one_letter_code
_entity_poly.pdbx_strand_id
1 'polypeptide(L)'
;MEEVHIDKITSRIKKLCYGLNMDFVDPVSITLKVISGIYSGVTTVELDNLAAETAATMTTDHPDYAVLAARLAISNLHKETKKQFSVM
;
A
#
# COMPACT_ATOMS: atom_id res chain seq x y z
N MET A 1 6.18 -3.72 -20.00
CA MET A 1 6.18 -2.45 -19.22
C MET A 1 5.44 -2.59 -17.88
N GLU A 2 4.73 -3.71 -17.61
CA GLU A 2 4.04 -3.94 -16.33
C GLU A 2 4.94 -4.17 -15.11
N GLU A 3 6.06 -4.90 -15.22
CA GLU A 3 6.94 -5.21 -14.06
C GLU A 3 7.41 -3.96 -13.31
N VAL A 4 7.69 -2.87 -14.04
CA VAL A 4 8.22 -1.62 -13.46
C VAL A 4 7.23 -0.97 -12.48
N HIS A 5 5.92 -1.17 -12.67
CA HIS A 5 4.90 -0.65 -11.74
C HIS A 5 4.76 -1.54 -10.51
N ILE A 6 4.85 -2.86 -10.69
CA ILE A 6 4.78 -3.86 -9.61
C ILE A 6 5.93 -3.66 -8.63
N ASP A 7 7.17 -3.57 -9.14
CA ASP A 7 8.37 -3.39 -8.31
C ASP A 7 8.31 -2.13 -7.45
N LYS A 8 7.76 -1.04 -7.99
CA LYS A 8 7.62 0.23 -7.25
C LYS A 8 6.65 0.12 -6.09
N ILE A 9 5.53 -0.57 -6.28
CA ILE A 9 4.52 -0.77 -5.23
C ILE A 9 5.07 -1.70 -4.16
N THR A 10 5.60 -2.85 -4.56
CA THR A 10 6.19 -3.82 -3.62
C THR A 10 7.32 -3.19 -2.81
N SER A 11 8.19 -2.40 -3.44
CA SER A 11 9.27 -1.68 -2.75
C SER A 11 8.71 -0.70 -1.69
N ARG A 12 7.61 0.00 -2.00
CA ARG A 12 6.96 0.91 -1.05
C ARG A 12 6.33 0.17 0.12
N ILE A 13 5.56 -0.88 -0.13
CA ILE A 13 4.93 -1.68 0.93
C ILE A 13 6.03 -2.26 1.84
N LYS A 14 7.09 -2.83 1.24
CA LYS A 14 8.23 -3.38 1.98
C LYS A 14 8.93 -2.34 2.86
N LYS A 15 9.06 -1.09 2.40
CA LYS A 15 9.57 0.01 3.23
C LYS A 15 8.67 0.33 4.42
N LEU A 16 7.36 0.14 4.29
CA LEU A 16 6.39 0.36 5.36
C LEU A 16 6.26 -0.84 6.32
N CYS A 17 6.81 -2.01 5.96
CA CYS A 17 6.88 -3.19 6.82
C CYS A 17 7.98 -3.13 7.90
N TYR A 18 8.66 -1.98 8.08
CA TYR A 18 9.72 -1.85 9.08
C TYR A 18 9.22 -2.17 10.49
N GLY A 19 9.90 -3.07 11.20
CA GLY A 19 9.52 -3.47 12.56
C GLY A 19 8.20 -4.24 12.66
N LEU A 20 7.67 -4.77 11.56
CA LEU A 20 6.57 -5.74 11.55
C LEU A 20 7.13 -7.16 11.50
N ASN A 21 6.33 -8.14 11.92
CA ASN A 21 6.71 -9.53 11.83
C ASN A 21 6.59 -10.04 10.38
N MET A 22 7.75 -10.13 9.70
CA MET A 22 7.84 -10.60 8.31
C MET A 22 7.57 -12.10 8.13
N ASP A 23 7.50 -12.89 9.21
CA ASP A 23 7.09 -14.30 9.11
C ASP A 23 5.59 -14.44 8.80
N PHE A 24 4.81 -13.41 9.16
CA PHE A 24 3.36 -13.36 8.90
C PHE A 24 2.99 -12.30 7.86
N VAL A 25 3.71 -11.17 7.83
CA VAL A 25 3.42 -10.06 6.91
C VAL A 25 4.21 -10.23 5.62
N ASP A 26 3.52 -10.68 4.57
CA ASP A 26 4.05 -10.73 3.22
C ASP A 26 3.60 -9.53 2.35
N PRO A 27 4.48 -8.56 2.06
CA PRO A 27 4.19 -7.44 1.17
C PRO A 27 4.01 -7.85 -0.30
N VAL A 28 4.57 -8.99 -0.72
CA VAL A 28 4.42 -9.49 -2.09
C VAL A 28 3.00 -9.99 -2.30
N SER A 29 2.46 -10.77 -1.36
CA SER A 29 1.06 -11.23 -1.38
C SER A 29 0.05 -10.08 -1.49
N ILE A 30 0.27 -8.96 -0.79
CA ILE A 30 -0.57 -7.76 -0.94
C ILE A 30 -0.47 -7.22 -2.37
N THR A 31 0.75 -7.06 -2.88
CA THR A 31 0.95 -6.52 -4.24
C THR A 31 0.25 -7.41 -5.28
N LEU A 32 0.39 -8.73 -5.17
CA LEU A 32 -0.24 -9.69 -6.09
C LEU A 32 -1.78 -9.60 -6.08
N LYS A 33 -2.39 -9.45 -4.91
CA LYS A 33 -3.85 -9.25 -4.78
C LYS A 33 -4.29 -7.92 -5.40
N VAL A 34 -3.53 -6.85 -5.15
CA VAL A 34 -3.78 -5.51 -5.71
C VAL A 34 -3.69 -5.54 -7.23
N ILE A 35 -2.68 -6.19 -7.81
CA ILE A 35 -2.52 -6.27 -9.27
C ILE A 35 -3.58 -7.17 -9.94
N SER A 36 -4.10 -8.17 -9.23
CA SER A 36 -5.17 -9.01 -9.74
C SER A 36 -6.51 -8.27 -9.84
N GLY A 37 -6.68 -7.17 -9.09
CA GLY A 37 -7.90 -6.37 -9.08
C GLY A 37 -7.88 -5.17 -10.04
N ILE A 38 -6.78 -4.91 -10.73
CA ILE A 38 -6.62 -3.73 -11.60
C ILE A 38 -6.78 -4.06 -13.08
N TYR A 39 -7.39 -3.12 -13.78
CA TYR A 39 -7.55 -3.10 -15.23
C TYR A 39 -6.62 -2.03 -15.83
N SER A 40 -6.32 -2.17 -17.12
CA SER A 40 -5.44 -1.23 -17.84
C SER A 40 -5.97 0.20 -17.74
N GLY A 41 -5.19 1.09 -17.12
CA GLY A 41 -5.53 2.50 -16.92
C GLY A 41 -5.71 2.94 -15.46
N VAL A 42 -5.55 2.04 -14.49
CA VAL A 42 -5.62 2.40 -13.07
C VAL A 42 -4.59 3.47 -12.70
N THR A 43 -5.01 4.44 -11.89
CA THR A 43 -4.11 5.49 -11.40
C THR A 43 -3.24 4.99 -10.25
N THR A 44 -2.11 5.64 -10.00
CA THR A 44 -1.25 5.32 -8.85
C THR A 44 -1.96 5.53 -7.51
N VAL A 45 -2.98 6.40 -7.47
CA VAL A 45 -3.78 6.69 -6.27
C VAL A 45 -4.73 5.53 -5.96
N GLU A 46 -5.45 5.04 -6.96
CA GLU A 46 -6.33 3.87 -6.81
C GLU A 46 -5.55 2.62 -6.40
N LEU A 47 -4.38 2.41 -7.03
CA LEU A 47 -3.44 1.33 -6.65
C LEU A 47 -3.04 1.39 -5.18
N ASP A 48 -2.71 2.59 -4.71
CA ASP A 48 -2.28 2.84 -3.34
C ASP A 48 -3.43 2.63 -2.35
N ASN A 49 -4.65 3.05 -2.70
CA ASN A 49 -5.85 2.84 -1.88
C ASN A 49 -6.23 1.36 -1.82
N LEU A 50 -6.20 0.66 -2.95
CA LEU A 50 -6.46 -0.78 -3.03
C LEU A 50 -5.45 -1.58 -2.20
N ALA A 51 -4.19 -1.14 -2.16
CA ALA A 51 -3.18 -1.76 -1.29
C ALA A 51 -3.48 -1.59 0.20
N ALA A 52 -3.96 -0.41 0.62
CA ALA A 52 -4.36 -0.16 2.00
C ALA A 52 -5.58 -1.00 2.39
N GLU A 53 -6.60 -1.09 1.53
CA GLU A 53 -7.78 -1.93 1.74
C GLU A 53 -7.41 -3.41 1.80
N THR A 54 -6.58 -3.89 0.87
CA THR A 54 -6.11 -5.28 0.84
C THR A 54 -5.37 -5.61 2.14
N ALA A 55 -4.45 -4.76 2.58
CA ALA A 55 -3.77 -4.94 3.87
C ALA A 55 -4.75 -4.93 5.04
N ALA A 56 -5.78 -4.06 5.02
CA ALA A 56 -6.80 -4.03 6.06
C ALA A 56 -7.59 -5.35 6.12
N THR A 57 -7.94 -5.94 4.98
CA THR A 57 -8.63 -7.25 4.95
C THR A 57 -7.77 -8.39 5.49
N MET A 58 -6.45 -8.33 5.33
CA MET A 58 -5.50 -9.31 5.86
C MET A 58 -5.26 -9.17 7.38
N THR A 59 -5.88 -8.18 8.03
CA THR A 59 -5.87 -8.04 9.50
C THR A 59 -6.49 -9.27 10.19
N THR A 60 -7.36 -10.01 9.50
CA THR A 60 -7.92 -11.27 10.02
C THR A 60 -6.85 -12.35 10.22
N ASP A 61 -5.75 -12.30 9.45
CA ASP A 61 -4.66 -13.28 9.52
C ASP A 61 -3.63 -12.88 10.58
N HIS A 62 -3.24 -11.61 10.63
CA HIS A 62 -2.29 -11.11 11.64
C HIS A 62 -2.52 -9.62 11.95
N PRO A 63 -2.46 -9.18 13.22
CA PRO A 63 -2.69 -7.78 13.60
C PRO A 63 -1.67 -6.81 12.99
N ASP A 64 -0.45 -7.24 12.65
CA ASP A 64 0.54 -6.37 11.99
C ASP A 64 0.08 -5.91 10.60
N TYR A 65 -0.82 -6.63 9.94
CA TYR A 65 -1.44 -6.17 8.69
C TYR A 65 -2.28 -4.90 8.92
N ALA A 66 -2.90 -4.73 10.09
CA ALA A 66 -3.60 -3.49 10.44
C ALA A 66 -2.61 -2.32 10.55
N VAL A 67 -1.43 -2.55 11.14
CA VAL A 67 -0.38 -1.54 11.25
C VAL A 67 0.14 -1.16 9.86
N LEU A 68 0.34 -2.15 8.99
CA LEU A 68 0.74 -1.91 7.59
C LEU A 68 -0.33 -1.14 6.81
N ALA A 69 -1.61 -1.51 6.96
CA ALA A 69 -2.73 -0.84 6.32
C ALA A 69 -2.83 0.63 6.75
N ALA A 70 -2.70 0.90 8.06
CA ALA A 70 -2.67 2.25 8.59
C ALA A 70 -1.49 3.06 8.02
N ARG A 71 -0.29 2.46 7.95
CA ARG A 71 0.89 3.11 7.36
C ARG A 71 0.71 3.42 5.87
N LEU A 72 0.10 2.51 5.12
CA LEU A 72 -0.25 2.72 3.70
C LEU A 72 -1.24 3.88 3.56
N ALA A 73 -2.34 3.86 4.32
CA ALA A 73 -3.34 4.93 4.30
C ALA A 73 -2.74 6.30 4.65
N ILE A 74 -1.88 6.38 5.67
CA ILE A 74 -1.16 7.62 6.04
C ILE A 74 -0.22 8.06 4.90
N SER A 75 0.52 7.12 4.31
CA SER A 75 1.40 7.43 3.17
C SER A 75 0.62 7.95 1.96
N ASN A 76 -0.58 7.44 1.71
CA ASN A 76 -1.44 7.89 0.62
C ASN A 76 -2.01 9.26 0.93
N LEU A 77 -2.47 9.47 2.17
CA LEU A 77 -2.98 10.76 2.62
C LEU A 77 -1.92 11.86 2.46
N HIS A 78 -0.66 11.61 2.84
CA HIS A 78 0.44 12.56 2.64
C HIS A 78 0.78 12.86 1.17
N LYS A 79 0.40 11.98 0.24
CA LYS A 79 0.55 12.22 -1.20
C LYS A 79 -0.63 13.00 -1.79
N GLU A 80 -1.83 12.72 -1.29
CA GLU A 80 -3.08 13.37 -1.69
C GLU A 80 -3.20 14.80 -1.12
N THR A 81 -2.62 15.06 0.06
CA THR A 81 -2.56 16.43 0.60
C THR A 81 -1.47 17.24 -0.08
N LYS A 82 -1.85 18.38 -0.68
CA LYS A 82 -0.88 19.40 -1.13
C LYS A 82 -0.07 19.89 0.07
N LYS A 83 1.25 19.94 -0.06
CA LYS A 83 2.23 20.45 0.93
C LYS A 83 2.05 21.92 1.35
N GLN A 84 0.96 22.58 1.01
CA GLN A 84 0.76 24.00 1.27
C GLN A 84 -0.46 24.21 2.16
N PHE A 85 -0.18 24.37 3.45
CA PHE A 85 -1.00 25.28 4.26
C PHE A 85 -0.68 26.68 3.72
N SER A 86 -1.54 27.21 2.84
CA SER A 86 -1.39 28.58 2.37
C SER A 86 -1.58 29.49 3.57
N VAL A 87 -0.51 30.15 3.99
CA VAL A 87 -0.60 31.31 4.88
C VAL A 87 -1.25 32.41 4.04
N MET A 88 -2.49 32.74 4.34
CA MET A 88 -3.07 34.03 3.98
C MET A 88 -2.85 34.99 5.14
#